data_AF-A0A6M0BJ21-F1
#
_entry.id   AF-A0A6M0BJ21-F1
#
_cell.length_a   1.000
_cell.length_b   1.000
_cell.length_c   1.000
_cell.angle_alpha   90.00
_cell.angle_beta   90.00
_cell.angle_gamma   90.00
#
_symmetry.space_group_name_H-M   'P 1'
#
loop_
_entity.id
_entity.type
_entity.pdbx_description
1 polymer ?
#
loop_
_entity_poly.entity_id
_entity_poly.type
_entity_poly.pdbx_seq_one_letter_code
_entity_poly.pdbx_strand_id
1 'polypeptide(L)'
;DRSVDLQNQLGGEGRAILASSTDYSFSQLDEQLSIYTQYLVEGIETGDADLNGDRVISLDELHKYIEKRIRETLPDMKPKIYTDQEGSKIHIARAPRDDRPVLDTPLVTPEGINTSSKADNFLILTIPKKMLSKRVLVIAVLASVLTMLVAAVPLQCWYTKIKWNDEAQDWVFEQLKKPSFHRRCKALGIDFGPIEFGP
;
A
#
# COMPACT_ATOMS: atom_id res chain seq x y z
N ASP A 1 17.05 -31.40 -5.47
CA ASP A 1 16.69 -29.98 -5.56
C ASP A 1 15.16 -29.88 -5.53
N ARG A 2 14.57 -29.49 -4.40
CA ARG A 2 13.10 -29.43 -4.18
C ARG A 2 12.74 -28.16 -3.41
N SER A 3 13.24 -27.01 -3.85
CA SER A 3 12.79 -25.73 -3.30
C SER A 3 11.35 -25.47 -3.76
N VAL A 4 10.41 -25.44 -2.83
CA VAL A 4 9.04 -25.01 -3.12
C VAL A 4 9.03 -23.49 -3.24
N ASP A 5 8.52 -22.97 -4.34
CA ASP A 5 8.34 -21.52 -4.55
C ASP A 5 7.11 -21.03 -3.78
N LEU A 6 7.30 -20.77 -2.49
CA LEU A 6 6.25 -20.36 -1.56
C LEU A 6 5.71 -18.95 -1.87
N GLN A 7 6.52 -18.07 -2.48
CA GLN A 7 6.09 -16.73 -2.84
C GLN A 7 5.05 -16.78 -3.94
N ASN A 8 5.26 -17.58 -4.99
CA ASN A 8 4.31 -17.68 -6.09
C ASN A 8 3.05 -18.49 -5.73
N GLN A 9 3.14 -19.42 -4.79
CA GLN A 9 1.99 -20.22 -4.37
C GLN A 9 1.14 -19.55 -3.30
N LEU A 10 1.76 -18.78 -2.40
CA LEU A 10 1.11 -18.29 -1.19
C LEU A 10 1.22 -16.77 -1.02
N GLY A 11 2.02 -16.06 -1.82
CA GLY A 11 2.07 -14.60 -1.84
C GLY A 11 0.82 -13.97 -2.48
N GLY A 12 0.45 -12.76 -2.09
CA GLY A 12 -0.71 -12.03 -2.61
C GLY A 12 -0.75 -10.61 -2.09
N GLU A 13 -1.50 -9.73 -2.76
CA GLU A 13 -1.60 -8.31 -2.38
C GLU A 13 -2.18 -8.16 -0.97
N GLY A 14 -1.47 -7.45 -0.08
CA GLY A 14 -1.90 -7.26 1.31
C GLY A 14 -1.93 -8.55 2.14
N ARG A 15 -1.16 -9.57 1.72
CA ARG A 15 -0.99 -10.83 2.44
C ARG A 15 0.46 -11.01 2.84
N ALA A 16 0.66 -11.58 4.02
CA ALA A 16 1.97 -11.99 4.46
C ALA A 16 1.92 -13.34 5.15
N ILE A 17 2.99 -14.10 4.95
CA ILE A 17 3.19 -15.43 5.54
C ILE A 17 4.50 -15.40 6.29
N LEU A 18 4.42 -15.79 7.55
CA LEU A 18 5.56 -15.97 8.43
C LEU A 18 5.84 -17.47 8.54
N ALA A 19 7.03 -17.87 8.15
CA ALA A 19 7.51 -19.25 8.29
C ALA A 19 8.63 -19.28 9.33
N SER A 20 8.46 -20.11 10.35
CA SER A 20 9.45 -20.31 11.42
C SER A 20 10.75 -20.93 10.88
N SER A 21 10.64 -21.85 9.94
CA SER A 21 11.75 -22.38 9.15
C SER A 21 11.27 -22.78 7.76
N THR A 22 12.20 -22.84 6.81
CA THR A 22 11.97 -23.42 5.48
C THR A 22 12.53 -24.83 5.34
N ASP A 23 13.30 -25.27 6.34
CA ASP A 23 13.94 -26.58 6.37
C ASP A 23 13.02 -27.60 7.06
N TYR A 24 12.70 -28.67 6.33
CA TYR A 24 11.76 -29.71 6.79
C TYR A 24 12.24 -30.42 8.06
N SER A 25 13.55 -30.45 8.33
CA SER A 25 14.13 -31.06 9.53
C SER A 25 13.72 -30.36 10.83
N PHE A 26 13.33 -29.08 10.76
CA PHE A 26 12.86 -28.30 11.91
C PHE A 26 11.37 -28.48 12.20
N SER A 27 10.60 -29.03 11.26
CA SER A 27 9.15 -29.25 11.42
C SER A 27 8.81 -30.35 12.43
N GLN A 28 9.79 -31.17 12.84
CA GLN A 28 9.61 -32.30 13.75
C GLN A 28 10.09 -32.02 15.18
N LEU A 29 10.57 -30.81 15.47
CA LEU A 29 11.04 -30.41 16.80
C LEU A 29 10.04 -29.42 17.40
N ASP A 30 9.03 -29.96 18.09
CA ASP A 30 7.94 -29.21 18.76
C ASP A 30 8.48 -28.12 19.69
N GLU A 31 9.62 -28.36 20.36
CA GLU A 31 10.31 -27.38 21.20
C GLU A 31 10.87 -26.18 20.41
N GLN A 32 11.28 -26.36 19.16
CA GLN A 32 11.89 -25.28 18.36
C GLN A 32 10.85 -24.42 17.63
N LEU A 33 9.68 -24.98 17.33
CA LEU A 33 8.50 -24.21 16.87
C LEU A 33 8.00 -23.27 17.97
N SER A 34 8.16 -23.65 19.24
CA SER A 34 7.82 -22.80 20.38
C SER A 34 8.64 -21.51 20.40
N ILE A 35 9.92 -21.54 19.98
CA ILE A 35 10.84 -20.40 20.09
C ILE A 35 10.47 -19.27 19.11
N TYR A 36 10.04 -19.61 17.89
CA TYR A 36 9.55 -18.59 16.94
C TYR A 36 8.34 -17.85 17.50
N THR A 37 7.36 -18.62 17.99
CA THR A 37 6.14 -18.07 18.58
C THR A 37 6.42 -17.32 19.89
N GLN A 38 7.40 -17.78 20.67
CA GLN A 38 7.84 -17.13 21.90
C GLN A 38 8.37 -15.73 21.61
N TYR A 39 9.31 -15.58 20.68
CA TYR A 39 9.84 -14.25 20.32
C TYR A 39 8.81 -13.37 19.61
N LEU A 40 7.85 -13.98 18.92
CA LEU A 40 6.71 -13.25 18.36
C LEU A 40 5.87 -12.62 19.47
N VAL A 41 5.51 -13.39 20.50
CA VAL A 41 4.73 -12.90 21.65
C VAL A 41 5.55 -11.89 22.44
N GLU A 42 6.81 -12.21 22.76
CA GLU A 42 7.72 -11.34 23.51
C GLU A 42 7.85 -9.96 22.85
N GLY A 43 8.14 -9.91 21.54
CA GLY A 43 8.30 -8.63 20.84
C GLY A 43 7.05 -7.75 20.85
N ILE A 44 5.85 -8.35 20.91
CA ILE A 44 4.58 -7.64 21.03
C ILE A 44 4.32 -7.20 22.48
N GLU A 45 4.57 -8.09 23.45
CA GLU A 45 4.33 -7.84 24.87
C GLU A 45 5.26 -6.79 25.45
N THR A 46 6.53 -6.80 25.06
CA THR A 46 7.53 -5.83 25.55
C THR A 46 7.52 -4.54 24.76
N GLY A 47 7.16 -4.61 23.47
CA GLY A 47 7.31 -3.50 22.54
C GLY A 47 8.68 -3.44 21.87
N ASP A 48 9.60 -4.35 22.18
CA ASP A 48 10.97 -4.33 21.62
C ASP A 48 11.01 -4.57 20.10
N ALA A 49 9.91 -5.06 19.53
CA ALA A 49 9.74 -5.16 18.09
C ALA A 49 9.44 -3.82 17.41
N ASP A 50 9.21 -2.72 18.13
CA ASP A 50 9.15 -1.36 17.55
C ASP A 50 10.57 -0.84 17.32
N LEU A 51 11.13 -1.15 16.16
CA LEU A 51 12.52 -0.85 15.83
C LEU A 51 12.73 0.60 15.39
N ASN A 52 11.68 1.27 14.92
CA ASN A 52 11.74 2.64 14.44
C ASN A 52 11.28 3.68 15.48
N GLY A 53 10.62 3.25 16.57
CA GLY A 53 10.19 4.09 17.68
C GLY A 53 8.90 4.88 17.44
N ASP A 54 8.12 4.57 16.40
CA ASP A 54 6.86 5.25 16.06
C ASP A 54 5.67 4.75 16.90
N ARG A 55 5.89 3.75 17.76
CA ARG A 55 4.93 3.09 18.65
C ARG A 55 3.94 2.19 17.93
N VAL A 56 4.28 1.76 16.72
CA VAL A 56 3.53 0.78 15.94
C VAL A 56 4.50 -0.33 15.55
N ILE A 57 4.18 -1.55 15.98
CA ILE A 57 4.92 -2.73 15.56
C ILE A 57 4.37 -3.14 14.20
N SER A 58 5.13 -2.87 13.15
CA SER A 58 4.84 -3.38 11.80
C SER A 58 5.30 -4.83 11.65
N LEU A 59 4.76 -5.52 10.63
CA LEU A 59 5.09 -6.91 10.38
C LEU A 59 6.57 -7.12 10.04
N ASP A 60 7.18 -6.21 9.27
CA ASP A 60 8.59 -6.34 8.91
C ASP A 60 9.50 -6.10 10.12
N GLU A 61 9.13 -5.19 11.03
CA GLU A 61 9.86 -4.99 12.27
C GLU A 61 9.75 -6.18 13.21
N LEU A 62 8.54 -6.72 13.37
CA LEU A 62 8.32 -7.94 14.15
C LEU A 62 9.13 -9.11 13.60
N HIS A 63 9.15 -9.30 12.28
CA HIS A 63 9.96 -10.33 11.65
C HIS A 63 11.46 -10.11 11.88
N LYS A 64 11.96 -8.87 11.73
CA LYS A 64 13.37 -8.52 11.99
C LYS A 64 13.76 -8.77 13.45
N TYR A 65 12.86 -8.46 14.39
CA TYR A 65 13.06 -8.73 15.81
C TYR A 65 13.24 -10.24 16.06
N ILE A 66 12.30 -11.04 15.57
CA ILE A 66 12.33 -12.51 15.72
C ILE A 66 13.57 -13.10 15.05
N GLU A 67 13.90 -12.67 13.82
CA GLU A 67 15.07 -13.13 13.09
C GLU A 67 16.37 -12.86 13.86
N LYS A 68 16.48 -11.67 14.47
CA LYS A 68 17.63 -11.31 15.31
C LYS A 68 17.73 -12.23 16.52
N ARG A 69 16.64 -12.42 17.27
CA ARG A 69 16.62 -13.28 18.47
C ARG A 69 16.92 -14.74 18.15
N ILE A 70 16.35 -15.26 17.07
CA ILE A 70 16.61 -16.65 16.64
C ILE A 70 18.04 -16.82 16.19
N ARG A 71 18.64 -15.84 15.49
CA ARG A 71 20.05 -15.91 15.12
C ARG A 71 20.98 -15.99 16.34
N GLU A 72 20.59 -15.40 17.47
CA GLU A 72 21.34 -15.44 18.72
C GLU A 72 21.18 -16.79 19.47
N THR A 73 20.01 -17.43 19.38
CA THR A 73 19.71 -18.65 20.17
C THR A 73 19.74 -19.96 19.38
N LEU A 74 19.32 -19.94 18.12
CA LEU A 74 19.27 -21.08 17.21
C LEU A 74 19.73 -20.66 15.79
N PRO A 75 21.05 -20.49 15.56
CA PRO A 75 21.59 -19.98 14.29
C PRO A 75 21.23 -20.80 13.06
N ASP A 76 20.96 -22.10 13.24
CA ASP A 76 20.59 -23.02 12.16
C ASP A 76 19.14 -22.84 11.69
N MET A 77 18.27 -22.26 12.53
CA MET A 77 16.89 -21.95 12.17
C MET A 77 16.83 -20.65 11.37
N LYS A 78 16.17 -20.71 10.20
CA LYS A 78 16.10 -19.59 9.24
C LYS A 78 14.66 -19.17 9.00
N PRO A 79 14.11 -18.29 9.84
CA PRO A 79 12.81 -17.70 9.62
C PRO A 79 12.72 -17.00 8.27
N LYS A 80 11.54 -17.02 7.67
CA LYS A 80 11.26 -16.32 6.40
C LYS A 80 9.92 -15.62 6.46
N ILE A 81 9.87 -14.45 5.82
CA ILE A 81 8.65 -13.74 5.51
C ILE A 81 8.41 -13.80 4.00
N TYR A 82 7.19 -14.14 3.60
CA TYR A 82 6.72 -14.10 2.22
C TYR A 82 5.59 -13.10 2.13
N THR A 83 5.83 -11.98 1.47
CA THR A 83 4.87 -10.88 1.36
C THR A 83 5.19 -10.01 0.16
N ASP A 84 4.25 -9.17 -0.23
CA ASP A 84 4.48 -8.07 -1.16
C ASP A 84 4.91 -6.78 -0.42
N GLN A 85 5.05 -5.67 -1.14
CA GLN A 85 5.42 -4.40 -0.53
C GLN A 85 4.34 -3.85 0.42
N GLU A 86 3.08 -4.23 0.24
CA GLU A 86 1.97 -3.78 1.09
C GLU A 86 1.85 -4.61 2.36
N GLY A 87 2.02 -5.93 2.27
CA GLY A 87 1.91 -6.82 3.42
C GLY A 87 3.06 -6.65 4.43
N SER A 88 4.23 -6.15 4.00
CA SER A 88 5.29 -5.72 4.93
C SER A 88 4.82 -4.59 5.86
N LYS A 89 3.93 -3.72 5.39
CA LYS A 89 3.41 -2.55 6.12
C LYS A 89 2.19 -2.87 7.00
N ILE A 90 1.86 -4.15 7.20
CA ILE A 90 0.76 -4.54 8.08
C ILE A 90 1.13 -4.13 9.50
N HIS A 91 0.30 -3.29 10.12
CA HIS A 91 0.45 -2.94 11.54
C HIS A 91 -0.11 -4.08 12.39
N ILE A 92 0.73 -4.66 13.25
CA ILE A 92 0.39 -5.82 14.07
C ILE A 92 -0.12 -5.37 15.44
N ALA A 93 0.61 -4.47 16.09
CA ALA A 93 0.29 -4.02 17.44
C ALA A 93 0.76 -2.58 17.66
N ARG A 94 0.29 -1.97 18.75
CA ARG A 94 0.92 -0.75 19.29
C ARG A 94 1.94 -1.17 20.32
N ALA A 95 3.13 -0.60 20.26
CA ALA A 95 4.12 -0.80 21.30
C ALA A 95 3.57 -0.30 22.65
N PRO A 96 3.70 -1.08 23.73
CA PRO A 96 3.41 -0.61 25.08
C PRO A 96 4.16 0.68 25.39
N ARG A 97 3.56 1.51 26.22
CA ARG A 97 4.26 2.68 26.76
C ARG A 97 5.12 2.20 27.93
N ASP A 98 6.32 2.76 28.03
CA ASP A 98 7.26 2.59 29.14
C ASP A 98 6.61 2.85 30.54
N ASP A 99 5.45 3.50 30.57
CA ASP A 99 4.68 3.85 31.77
C ASP A 99 3.59 2.83 32.17
N ARG A 100 3.34 1.77 31.39
CA ARG A 100 2.36 0.74 31.75
C ARG A 100 3.08 -0.35 32.55
N PRO A 101 2.56 -0.76 33.73
CA PRO A 101 3.01 -2.00 34.33
C PRO A 101 2.83 -3.08 33.26
N VAL A 102 3.91 -3.78 32.91
CA VAL A 102 3.81 -5.05 32.20
C VAL A 102 2.75 -5.82 32.94
N LEU A 103 1.65 -6.12 32.26
CA LEU A 103 0.53 -6.76 32.90
C LEU A 103 1.05 -8.16 33.27
N ASP A 104 1.25 -8.43 34.57
CA ASP A 104 1.76 -9.72 35.07
C ASP A 104 0.86 -10.90 34.70
N THR A 105 -0.31 -10.64 34.12
CA THR A 105 -1.10 -11.66 33.41
C THR A 105 -0.51 -11.92 32.03
N PRO A 106 0.01 -13.13 31.77
CA PRO A 106 0.44 -13.53 30.44
C PRO A 106 -0.71 -13.34 29.44
N LEU A 107 -0.43 -12.85 28.22
CA LEU A 107 -1.45 -12.82 27.15
C LEU A 107 -1.91 -14.23 26.75
N VAL A 108 -1.14 -15.25 27.14
CA VAL A 108 -1.37 -16.65 26.82
C VAL A 108 -1.74 -17.41 28.11
N THR A 109 -3.02 -17.73 28.28
CA THR A 109 -3.45 -18.63 29.35
C THR A 109 -3.12 -20.09 28.99
N PRO A 110 -3.01 -21.00 29.97
CA PRO A 110 -2.89 -22.43 29.71
C PRO A 110 -4.02 -22.97 28.81
N GLU A 111 -5.21 -22.36 28.84
CA GLU A 111 -6.30 -22.70 27.92
C GLU A 111 -6.01 -22.26 26.47
N GLY A 112 -5.36 -21.12 26.27
CA GLY A 112 -4.89 -20.62 24.97
C GLY A 112 -3.84 -21.53 24.31
N ILE A 113 -2.95 -22.12 25.11
CA ILE A 113 -1.91 -23.06 24.62
C ILE A 113 -2.55 -24.36 24.12
N ASN A 114 -3.47 -24.94 24.93
CA ASN A 114 -4.15 -26.19 24.60
C ASN A 114 -5.08 -26.06 23.38
N THR A 115 -5.62 -24.86 23.14
CA THR A 115 -6.44 -24.57 21.95
C THR A 115 -5.59 -24.27 20.71
N SER A 116 -4.42 -23.64 20.87
CA SER A 116 -3.46 -23.42 19.77
C SER A 116 -2.85 -24.73 19.23
N SER A 117 -2.56 -25.70 20.10
CA SER A 117 -2.04 -27.03 19.68
C SER A 117 -3.00 -27.80 18.77
N LYS A 118 -4.30 -27.45 18.78
CA LYS A 118 -5.35 -28.07 17.97
C LYS A 118 -5.67 -27.29 16.68
N ALA A 119 -5.16 -26.08 16.55
CA ALA A 119 -5.33 -25.27 15.34
C ALA A 119 -4.26 -25.65 14.31
N ASP A 120 -4.66 -25.84 13.06
CA ASP A 120 -3.71 -26.03 11.96
C ASP A 120 -2.73 -24.83 11.93
N ASN A 121 -1.42 -25.12 11.95
CA ASN A 121 -0.27 -24.21 12.17
C ASN A 121 -0.08 -23.06 11.14
N PHE A 122 -1.14 -22.44 10.63
CA PHE A 122 -1.05 -21.42 9.59
C PHE A 122 -1.79 -20.13 9.96
N LEU A 123 -1.03 -19.14 10.46
CA LEU A 123 -1.51 -17.79 10.70
C LEU A 123 -1.50 -17.01 9.38
N ILE A 124 -2.64 -16.98 8.68
CA ILE A 124 -2.84 -16.09 7.53
C ILE A 124 -3.36 -14.74 8.02
N LEU A 125 -2.47 -13.75 8.08
CA LEU A 125 -2.89 -12.35 8.23
C LEU A 125 -3.33 -11.83 6.87
N THR A 126 -4.66 -11.78 6.67
CA THR A 126 -5.26 -11.22 5.46
C THR A 126 -5.75 -9.82 5.77
N ILE A 127 -5.22 -8.78 5.12
CA ILE A 127 -5.83 -7.46 5.22
C ILE A 127 -7.23 -7.53 4.58
N PRO A 128 -8.31 -7.15 5.28
CA PRO A 128 -9.60 -7.05 4.65
C PRO A 128 -9.54 -5.97 3.57
N LYS A 129 -9.84 -6.36 2.33
CA LYS A 129 -9.86 -5.55 1.09
C LYS A 129 -10.62 -4.20 1.21
N LYS A 130 -11.38 -3.99 2.29
CA LYS A 130 -12.21 -2.82 2.57
C LYS A 130 -11.44 -1.53 2.92
N MET A 131 -10.11 -1.56 3.08
CA MET A 131 -9.31 -0.34 3.35
C MET A 131 -8.65 0.32 2.13
N LEU A 132 -8.74 -0.24 0.91
CA LEU A 132 -8.08 0.30 -0.29
C LEU A 132 -8.86 1.43 -1.03
N SER A 133 -10.10 1.73 -0.66
CA SER A 133 -10.99 2.52 -1.52
C SER A 133 -10.91 4.05 -1.35
N LYS A 134 -10.39 4.58 -0.23
CA LYS A 134 -10.43 6.04 0.02
C LYS A 134 -9.47 6.83 -0.87
N ARG A 135 -8.26 6.33 -1.12
CA ARG A 135 -7.27 7.04 -1.97
C ARG A 135 -7.60 6.92 -3.45
N VAL A 136 -8.15 5.79 -3.89
CA VAL A 136 -8.56 5.57 -5.29
C VAL A 136 -9.70 6.50 -5.71
N LEU A 137 -10.71 6.69 -4.85
CA LEU A 137 -11.82 7.61 -5.14
C LEU A 137 -11.34 9.05 -5.33
N VAL A 138 -10.43 9.52 -4.47
CA VAL A 138 -9.89 10.89 -4.52
C VAL A 138 -9.11 11.13 -5.82
N ILE A 139 -8.27 10.17 -6.24
CA ILE A 139 -7.51 10.28 -7.50
C ILE A 139 -8.47 10.29 -8.70
N ALA A 140 -9.48 9.41 -8.74
CA ALA A 140 -10.45 9.36 -9.83
C ALA A 140 -11.26 10.66 -9.95
N VAL A 141 -11.67 11.26 -8.83
CA VAL A 141 -12.39 12.54 -8.80
C VAL A 141 -11.47 13.67 -9.27
N LEU A 142 -10.24 13.76 -8.76
CA LEU A 142 -9.29 14.80 -9.16
C LEU A 142 -8.92 14.69 -10.64
N ALA A 143 -8.70 13.48 -11.16
CA ALA A 143 -8.44 13.26 -12.58
C ALA A 143 -9.64 13.66 -13.45
N SER A 144 -10.87 13.37 -13.01
CA SER A 144 -12.10 13.75 -13.72
C SER A 144 -12.34 15.26 -13.73
N VAL A 145 -12.04 15.95 -12.63
CA VAL A 145 -12.11 17.42 -12.57
C VAL A 145 -11.03 18.05 -13.43
N LEU A 146 -9.82 17.48 -13.43
CA LEU A 146 -8.71 17.96 -14.24
C LEU A 146 -8.97 17.75 -15.75
N THR A 147 -9.54 16.61 -16.15
CA THR A 147 -9.91 16.37 -17.56
C THR A 147 -11.02 17.31 -18.02
N MET A 148 -12.03 17.59 -17.18
CA MET A 148 -13.05 18.62 -17.45
C MET A 148 -12.44 20.02 -17.64
N LEU A 149 -11.44 20.39 -16.84
CA LEU A 149 -10.74 21.68 -16.97
C LEU A 149 -9.84 21.76 -18.21
N VAL A 150 -9.20 20.64 -18.60
CA VAL A 150 -8.32 20.60 -19.78
C VAL A 150 -9.14 20.57 -21.09
N ALA A 151 -10.35 20.00 -21.09
CA ALA A 151 -11.23 19.95 -22.25
C ALA A 151 -11.89 21.30 -22.62
N ALA A 152 -11.87 22.30 -21.72
CA ALA A 152 -12.46 23.61 -22.00
C ALA A 152 -11.74 24.37 -23.12
N VAL A 153 -10.42 24.19 -23.26
CA VAL A 153 -9.63 24.93 -24.27
C VAL A 153 -9.81 24.35 -25.68
N PRO A 154 -9.71 23.03 -25.90
CA PRO A 154 -9.94 22.42 -27.21
C PRO A 154 -11.38 22.57 -27.69
N LEU A 155 -12.39 22.40 -26.81
CA LEU A 155 -13.79 22.61 -27.19
C LEU A 155 -14.04 24.04 -27.64
N GLN A 156 -13.47 25.02 -26.93
CA GLN A 156 -13.72 26.43 -27.24
C GLN A 156 -13.03 26.86 -28.53
N CYS A 157 -11.83 26.33 -28.83
CA CYS A 157 -11.17 26.54 -30.12
C CYS A 157 -11.91 25.84 -31.28
N TRP A 158 -12.36 24.61 -31.09
CA TRP A 158 -13.10 23.86 -32.11
C TRP A 158 -14.48 24.49 -32.41
N TYR A 159 -15.22 24.85 -31.36
CA TYR A 159 -16.54 25.49 -31.48
C TYR A 159 -16.47 26.85 -32.16
N THR A 160 -15.48 27.68 -31.82
CA THR A 160 -15.26 28.98 -32.48
C THR A 160 -14.85 28.83 -33.94
N LYS A 161 -14.08 27.79 -34.30
CA LYS A 161 -13.68 27.54 -35.70
C LYS A 161 -14.84 27.10 -36.58
N ILE A 162 -15.74 26.27 -36.05
CA ILE A 162 -16.98 25.90 -36.76
C ILE A 162 -17.82 27.13 -37.05
N LYS A 163 -18.06 27.97 -36.02
CA LYS A 163 -18.88 29.17 -36.16
C LYS A 163 -18.23 30.27 -37.00
N TRP A 164 -16.90 30.28 -37.12
CA TRP A 164 -16.18 31.16 -38.05
C TRP A 164 -16.46 30.82 -39.52
N ASN A 165 -16.57 29.53 -39.86
CA ASN A 165 -16.78 29.08 -41.24
C ASN A 165 -18.25 29.20 -41.72
N ASP A 166 -19.20 29.50 -40.82
CA ASP A 166 -20.65 29.39 -41.03
C ASP A 166 -21.36 30.76 -40.95
N GLU A 167 -20.76 31.81 -41.54
CA GLU A 167 -21.09 33.24 -41.33
C GLU A 167 -20.96 33.67 -39.85
N ALA A 168 -19.76 34.17 -39.53
CA ALA A 168 -19.36 34.49 -38.16
C ALA A 168 -20.30 35.49 -37.47
N GLN A 169 -20.91 35.08 -36.35
CA GLN A 169 -21.64 35.97 -35.45
C GLN A 169 -20.69 36.93 -34.71
N ASP A 170 -21.16 38.15 -34.38
CA ASP A 170 -20.38 39.22 -33.71
C ASP A 170 -19.57 38.75 -32.48
N TRP A 171 -20.12 37.83 -31.68
CA TRP A 171 -19.45 37.32 -30.48
C TRP A 171 -18.18 36.51 -30.79
N VAL A 172 -18.08 35.91 -31.99
CA VAL A 172 -16.89 35.17 -32.44
C VAL A 172 -15.74 36.14 -32.66
N PHE A 173 -16.01 37.30 -33.26
CA PHE A 173 -15.00 38.35 -33.46
C PHE A 173 -14.46 38.90 -32.14
N GLU A 174 -15.33 39.15 -31.15
CA GLU A 174 -14.92 39.61 -29.81
C GLU A 174 -14.03 38.60 -29.07
N GLN A 175 -14.23 37.30 -29.30
CA GLN A 175 -13.34 36.27 -28.76
C GLN A 175 -12.00 36.19 -29.51
N LEU A 176 -12.02 36.35 -30.84
CA LEU A 176 -10.81 36.34 -31.67
C LEU A 176 -9.94 37.59 -31.50
N LYS A 177 -10.49 38.70 -31.00
CA LYS A 177 -9.73 39.88 -30.58
C LYS A 177 -8.76 39.60 -29.42
N LYS A 178 -8.95 38.52 -28.65
CA LYS A 178 -8.08 38.17 -27.51
C LYS A 178 -6.80 37.45 -27.99
N PRO A 179 -5.61 38.05 -27.86
CA PRO A 179 -4.36 37.44 -28.36
C PRO A 179 -4.00 36.14 -27.65
N SER A 180 -4.38 36.03 -26.36
CA SER A 180 -4.17 34.83 -25.55
C SER A 180 -5.01 33.65 -26.03
N PHE A 181 -6.20 33.90 -26.58
CA PHE A 181 -7.06 32.87 -27.17
C PHE A 181 -6.46 32.32 -28.46
N HIS A 182 -6.07 33.21 -29.37
CA HIS A 182 -5.44 32.83 -30.63
C HIS A 182 -4.15 32.02 -30.42
N ARG A 183 -3.29 32.44 -29.48
CA ARG A 183 -2.06 31.72 -29.13
C ARG A 183 -2.35 30.31 -28.61
N ARG A 184 -3.39 30.16 -27.79
CA ARG A 184 -3.82 28.85 -27.24
C ARG A 184 -4.39 27.92 -28.30
N CYS A 185 -5.21 28.43 -29.22
CA CYS A 185 -5.78 27.61 -30.29
C CYS A 185 -4.74 27.22 -31.35
N LYS A 186 -3.80 28.13 -31.66
CA LYS A 186 -2.68 27.84 -32.55
C LYS A 186 -1.75 26.74 -32.00
N ALA A 187 -1.51 26.72 -30.69
CA ALA A 187 -0.78 25.64 -30.02
C ALA A 187 -1.50 24.28 -30.11
N LEU A 188 -2.80 24.26 -30.39
CA LEU A 188 -3.62 23.06 -30.62
C LEU A 188 -3.77 22.73 -32.12
N GLY A 189 -3.07 23.43 -33.02
CA GLY A 189 -3.13 23.20 -34.46
C GLY A 189 -4.38 23.78 -35.15
N ILE A 190 -5.17 24.60 -34.45
CA ILE A 190 -6.37 25.25 -35.01
C ILE A 190 -6.02 26.70 -35.36
N ASP A 191 -5.81 26.96 -36.65
CA ASP A 191 -5.53 28.30 -37.19
C ASP A 191 -6.81 28.94 -37.74
N PHE A 192 -7.03 30.21 -37.43
CA PHE A 192 -8.16 31.00 -37.90
C PHE A 192 -7.85 31.80 -39.18
N GLY A 193 -6.59 31.81 -39.64
CA GLY A 193 -6.15 32.58 -40.80
C GLY A 193 -5.89 34.05 -40.46
N PRO A 194 -5.54 34.89 -41.45
CA PRO A 194 -5.37 36.33 -41.25
C PRO A 194 -6.72 36.95 -40.88
N ILE A 195 -6.80 37.52 -39.68
CA ILE A 195 -7.99 38.21 -39.19
C ILE A 195 -7.75 39.71 -39.43
N GLU A 196 -8.19 40.22 -40.58
CA GLU A 196 -8.22 41.66 -40.84
C GLU A 196 -9.44 42.24 -40.13
N PHE A 197 -9.21 42.84 -38.96
CA PHE A 197 -10.21 43.71 -38.35
C PHE A 197 -10.20 45.01 -39.16
N GLY A 198 -11.21 45.19 -40.02
CA GLY A 198 -11.43 46.48 -40.68
C GLY A 198 -11.60 47.61 -39.65
N PRO A 199 -11.35 48.87 -40.04
CA PRO A 199 -11.47 50.01 -39.14
C PRO A 199 -12.89 50.16 -38.56
#